data_AF-A0A5K0YLN0-F1
#
_entry.id   AF-A0A5K0YLN0-F1
#
_cell.length_a   1.000
_cell.length_b   1.000
_cell.length_c   1.000
_cell.angle_alpha   90.00
_cell.angle_beta   90.00
_cell.angle_gamma   90.00
#
_symmetry.space_group_name_H-M   'P 1'
#
loop_
_entity.id
_entity.type
_entity.pdbx_description
1 polymer ?
#
loop_
_entity_poly.entity_id
_entity_poly.type
_entity_poly.pdbx_seq_one_letter_code
_entity_poly.pdbx_strand_id
1 'polypeptide(L)' 'FVKEWKKYLDEEARIMKDVPGWKVGENVYHSGKWMPPASGELRPEVW' A
#
# COMPACT_ATOMS: atom_id res chain seq x y z
N PHE A 1 -4.68 11.84 2.69
CA PHE A 1 -3.98 10.55 2.92
C PHE A 1 -4.95 9.40 3.25
N VAL A 2 -5.58 9.35 4.43
CA VAL A 2 -6.39 8.19 4.87
C VAL A 2 -7.57 7.84 3.94
N LYS A 3 -8.29 8.83 3.40
CA LYS A 3 -9.38 8.61 2.44
C LYS A 3 -8.89 8.00 1.12
N GLU A 4 -7.71 8.41 0.65
CA GLU A 4 -7.10 7.90 -0.57
C GLU A 4 -6.56 6.48 -0.36
N TRP A 5 -5.95 6.25 0.81
CA TRP A 5 -5.47 4.93 1.21
C TRP A 5 -6.57 3.86 1.17
N LYS A 6 -7.78 4.19 1.64
CA LYS A 6 -8.93 3.29 1.56
C LYS A 6 -9.26 2.88 0.13
N LYS A 7 -9.23 3.84 -0.81
CA LYS A 7 -9.48 3.52 -2.23
C LYS A 7 -8.45 2.57 -2.79
N TYR A 8 -7.17 2.75 -2.45
CA TYR A 8 -6.11 1.85 -2.91
C TYR A 8 -6.27 0.42 -2.36
N LEU A 9 -6.70 0.27 -1.11
CA LEU A 9 -6.99 -1.05 -0.54
C LEU A 9 -8.19 -1.73 -1.24
N ASP A 10 -9.24 -0.96 -1.55
CA ASP A 10 -10.42 -1.48 -2.27
C ASP A 10 -10.05 -1.88 -3.72
N GLU A 11 -9.22 -1.08 -4.38
CA GLU A 11 -8.69 -1.36 -5.73
C GLU A 11 -7.78 -2.60 -5.72
N GLU A 12 -6.89 -2.72 -4.73
CA GLU A 12 -6.02 -3.88 -4.51
C GLU A 12 -6.86 -5.15 -4.33
N ALA A 13 -7.88 -5.11 -3.47
CA ALA A 13 -8.79 -6.24 -3.26
C ALA A 13 -9.51 -6.66 -4.55
N ARG A 14 -9.92 -5.69 -5.37
CA ARG A 14 -10.62 -5.95 -6.63
C ARG A 14 -9.70 -6.61 -7.66
N ILE A 15 -8.46 -6.15 -7.76
CA ILE A 15 -7.49 -6.62 -8.77
C ILE A 15 -6.87 -7.97 -8.35
N MET A 16 -6.50 -8.11 -7.07
CA MET A 16 -5.72 -9.26 -6.58
C MET A 16 -6.58 -10.43 -6.10
N LYS A 17 -7.89 -10.40 -6.34
CA LYS A 17 -8.85 -11.44 -5.88
C LYS A 17 -8.50 -12.87 -6.35
N ASP A 18 -7.85 -13.01 -7.50
CA ASP A 18 -7.61 -14.29 -8.17
C ASP A 18 -6.17 -14.81 -7.96
N VAL A 19 -5.33 -14.09 -7.20
CA VAL A 19 -3.91 -14.43 -7.01
C VAL A 19 -3.74 -15.30 -5.76
N PRO A 20 -3.25 -16.55 -5.88
CA PRO A 20 -3.06 -17.42 -4.73
C PRO A 20 -1.96 -16.88 -3.83
N GLY A 21 -2.26 -16.74 -2.54
CA GLY A 21 -1.31 -16.26 -1.53
C GLY A 21 -1.23 -14.74 -1.37
N TRP A 22 -2.01 -13.97 -2.13
CA TRP A 22 -2.07 -12.51 -1.92
C TRP A 22 -2.97 -12.15 -0.73
N LYS A 23 -2.47 -11.28 0.15
CA LYS A 23 -3.23 -10.75 1.28
C LYS A 23 -3.34 -9.23 1.16
N VAL A 24 -4.56 -8.76 0.90
CA VAL A 24 -4.85 -7.33 0.75
C VAL A 24 -4.45 -6.56 2.00
N GLY A 25 -3.75 -5.44 1.82
CA GLY A 25 -3.31 -4.58 2.92
C GLY A 25 -2.25 -5.21 3.83
N GLU A 26 -1.55 -6.25 3.36
CA GLU A 26 -0.40 -6.80 4.09
C GLU A 26 0.74 -5.77 4.16
N ASN A 27 1.30 -5.58 5.36
CA ASN A 27 2.42 -4.68 5.56
C ASN A 27 3.71 -5.36 5.07
N VAL A 28 4.33 -4.77 4.06
CA VAL A 28 5.59 -5.24 3.46
C VAL A 28 6.80 -4.97 4.37
N TYR A 29 6.67 -4.09 5.37
CA TYR A 29 7.73 -3.72 6.30
C TYR A 29 7.64 -4.52 7.61
N HIS A 30 8.72 -5.23 7.93
CA HIS A 30 8.85 -6.07 9.14
C HIS A 30 9.09 -5.29 10.44
N SER A 31 9.27 -3.97 10.36
CA SER A 31 9.62 -3.14 11.53
C SER A 31 8.45 -2.92 12.49
N GLY A 32 7.22 -3.29 12.10
CA GLY A 32 5.99 -3.01 12.86
C GLY A 32 5.63 -1.52 12.91
N LYS A 33 6.45 -0.65 12.30
CA LYS A 33 6.20 0.79 12.18
C LYS A 33 5.46 1.07 10.89
N TRP A 34 4.59 2.06 10.93
CA TRP A 34 3.96 2.59 9.72
C TRP A 34 5.01 3.35 8.89
N MET A 35 5.05 3.08 7.59
CA MET A 35 5.90 3.77 6.62
C MET A 35 5.01 4.46 5.58
N PRO A 36 5.36 5.67 5.13
CA PRO A 36 4.67 6.30 4.02
C PRO A 36 4.79 5.41 2.77
N PRO A 37 3.75 5.39 1.91
CA PRO A 37 3.79 4.59 0.70
C PRO A 37 4.89 5.09 -0.24
N ALA A 38 5.65 4.15 -0.79
CA ALA A 38 6.70 4.46 -1.75
C ALA A 38 6.08 4.83 -3.10
N SER A 39 6.34 6.05 -3.58
CA SER A 39 5.92 6.51 -4.91
C SER A 39 6.78 5.99 -6.05
N GLY A 40 7.89 5.30 -5.77
CA GLY A 40 8.88 4.84 -6.76
C GLY A 40 9.75 5.96 -7.35
N GLU A 41 9.27 7.19 -7.36
CA GLU A 41 10.04 8.38 -7.73
C GLU A 41 10.73 8.99 -6.51
N LEU A 42 12.02 9.35 -6.66
CA LEU A 42 12.72 10.17 -5.69
C LEU A 42 12.18 11.60 -5.77
N ARG A 43 11.25 11.93 -4.87
CA ARG A 43 10.63 13.25 -4.76
C ARG A 43 11.20 13.94 -3.52
N PRO A 44 12.23 14.80 -3.66
CA PRO A 44 12.95 15.37 -2.51
C PRO A 44 12.11 16.33 -1.66
N GLU A 45 10.92 16.71 -2.12
CA GLU A 45 10.09 17.76 -1.51
C GLU A 45 9.06 17.24 -0.49
N VAL A 46 8.99 15.93 -0.29
CA VAL A 46 8.02 15.31 0.64
C VAL A 46 8.81 14.53 1.70
N TRP A 47 9.09 15.20 2.83
CA TRP A 47 9.54 14.60 4.08
C TRP A 47 8.45 14.72 5.13
#